data_AF-A0A3M2BZU8-F1
#
_entry.id   AF-A0A3M2BZU8-F1
#
_cell.length_a   1.000
_cell.length_b   1.000
_cell.length_c   1.000
_cell.angle_alpha   90.00
_cell.angle_beta   90.00
_cell.angle_gamma   90.00
#
_symmetry.space_group_name_H-M   'P 1'
#
loop_
_entity.id
_entity.type
_entity.pdbx_description
1 polymer ?
#
loop_
_entity_poly.entity_id
_entity_poly.type
_entity_poly.pdbx_seq_one_letter_code
_entity_poly.pdbx_strand_id
1 'polypeptide(L)'
;MTRHESNEERRRGVRIKKIQLVQISRFDEEGFHADLATGRTLNLSRGGMRLELGHSLPLRSLVNVSVALGDEILELTGKVIYLEVIDDERNAMGIAFTDLAPEVQRKLDQIVRAAAG
;
A
#
# COMPACT_ATOMS: atom_id res chain seq x y z
N MET A 1 27.71 -25.77 -3.79
CA MET A 1 27.12 -25.57 -2.45
C MET A 1 25.90 -24.67 -2.64
N THR A 2 24.74 -25.27 -2.86
CA THR A 2 23.54 -24.55 -3.31
C THR A 2 22.56 -24.52 -2.15
N ARG A 3 22.20 -23.31 -1.68
CA ARG A 3 21.07 -23.11 -0.78
C ARG A 3 20.13 -22.12 -1.47
N HIS A 4 19.17 -22.67 -2.20
CA HIS A 4 17.98 -21.94 -2.60
C HIS A 4 17.13 -21.77 -1.34
N GLU A 5 17.12 -20.57 -0.76
CA GLU A 5 16.12 -20.24 0.25
C GLU A 5 14.78 -20.03 -0.46
N SER A 6 13.83 -20.89 -0.11
CA SER A 6 12.47 -20.98 -0.64
C SER A 6 11.73 -19.65 -0.46
N ASN A 7 11.36 -19.04 -1.59
CA ASN A 7 10.64 -17.77 -1.71
C ASN A 7 9.13 -17.90 -1.42
N GLU A 8 8.71 -18.97 -0.74
CA GLU A 8 7.31 -19.42 -0.68
C GLU A 8 6.51 -18.74 0.43
N GLU A 9 7.16 -18.19 1.46
CA GLU A 9 6.43 -17.72 2.65
C GLU A 9 6.00 -16.24 2.62
N ARG A 10 6.42 -15.47 1.59
CA ARG A 10 6.13 -14.03 1.48
C ARG A 10 4.76 -13.68 0.88
N ARG A 11 3.94 -14.66 0.47
CA ARG A 11 2.73 -14.41 -0.35
C ARG A 11 1.41 -14.82 0.32
N ARG A 12 1.15 -14.37 1.56
CA ARG A 12 -0.18 -14.48 2.21
C ARG A 12 -0.99 -13.18 2.11
N GLY A 13 -1.00 -12.54 0.94
CA GLY A 13 -1.80 -11.34 0.66
C GLY A 13 -3.06 -11.71 -0.12
N VAL A 14 -4.23 -11.39 0.45
CA VAL A 14 -5.53 -11.57 -0.20
C VAL A 14 -5.64 -10.58 -1.37
N ARG A 15 -6.00 -11.07 -2.57
CA ARG A 15 -6.24 -10.23 -3.74
C ARG A 15 -7.65 -9.63 -3.62
N ILE A 16 -7.74 -8.36 -3.21
CA ILE A 16 -9.03 -7.67 -3.15
C ILE A 16 -9.55 -7.46 -4.57
N LYS A 17 -10.73 -8.02 -4.88
CA LYS A 17 -11.40 -7.91 -6.19
C LYS A 17 -12.09 -6.56 -6.43
N LYS A 18 -12.26 -5.73 -5.40
CA LYS A 18 -12.83 -4.38 -5.51
C LYS A 18 -11.70 -3.36 -5.70
N ILE A 19 -11.85 -2.53 -6.73
CA ILE A 19 -11.00 -1.38 -6.99
C ILE A 19 -11.20 -0.42 -5.84
N GLN A 20 -10.15 -0.22 -5.03
CA GLN A 20 -10.16 0.75 -3.95
C GLN A 20 -9.36 1.95 -4.44
N LEU A 21 -10.02 3.11 -4.47
CA LEU A 21 -9.38 4.37 -4.81
C LEU A 21 -8.47 4.74 -3.65
N VAL A 22 -7.25 5.15 -3.98
CA VAL A 22 -6.24 5.50 -3.00
C VAL A 22 -5.73 6.88 -3.30
N GLN A 23 -5.67 7.70 -2.25
CA GLN A 23 -4.96 8.97 -2.24
C GLN A 23 -3.70 8.79 -1.38
N ILE A 24 -2.56 9.23 -1.88
CA ILE A 24 -1.28 9.15 -1.17
C ILE A 24 -0.66 10.52 -1.11
N SER A 25 -0.30 10.95 0.09
CA SER A 25 0.45 12.18 0.30
C SER A 25 1.81 11.88 0.93
N ARG A 26 2.86 12.48 0.38
CA ARG A 26 4.18 12.58 1.00
C ARG A 26 4.33 13.95 1.63
N PHE A 27 4.85 13.98 2.85
CA PHE A 27 5.28 15.22 3.49
C PHE A 27 6.80 15.27 3.53
N ASP A 28 7.39 16.45 3.39
CA ASP A 28 8.82 16.65 3.58
C ASP A 28 9.19 16.75 5.07
N GLU A 29 10.48 16.99 5.35
CA GLU A 29 11.02 17.10 6.71
C GLU A 29 10.46 18.30 7.49
N GLU A 30 9.88 19.28 6.79
CA GLU A 30 9.25 20.47 7.37
C GLU A 30 7.73 20.29 7.55
N GLY A 31 7.17 19.15 7.13
CA GLY A 31 5.75 18.83 7.23
C GLY A 31 4.90 19.46 6.12
N PHE A 32 5.51 19.98 5.05
CA PHE A 32 4.77 20.47 3.90
C PHE A 32 4.40 19.33 2.95
N HIS A 33 3.25 19.47 2.29
CA HIS A 33 2.82 18.54 1.23
C HIS A 33 3.80 18.58 0.07
N ALA A 34 4.67 17.58 0.00
CA ALA A 34 5.70 17.48 -1.02
C ALA A 34 5.15 16.85 -2.31
N ASP A 35 4.25 15.86 -2.20
CA ASP A 35 3.64 15.21 -3.35
C ASP A 35 2.25 14.64 -3.03
N LEU A 36 1.42 14.52 -4.07
CA LEU A 36 0.10 13.89 -4.03
C LEU A 36 -0.08 12.96 -5.25
N ALA A 37 -0.44 11.71 -5.00
CA ALA A 37 -0.76 10.74 -6.05
C ALA A 37 -2.13 10.09 -5.79
N THR A 38 -2.86 9.81 -6.88
CA THR A 38 -4.11 9.05 -6.84
C THR A 38 -3.97 7.79 -7.67
N GLY A 39 -4.51 6.68 -7.16
CA GLY A 39 -4.36 5.39 -7.80
C GLY A 39 -5.35 4.34 -7.33
N ARG A 40 -5.02 3.10 -7.63
CA ARG A 40 -5.85 1.93 -7.34
C ARG A 40 -5.07 0.89 -6.57
N THR A 41 -5.70 0.31 -5.55
CA THR A 41 -5.12 -0.83 -4.84
C THR A 41 -5.10 -2.08 -5.73
N LEU A 42 -3.90 -2.65 -5.93
CA LEU A 42 -3.69 -3.94 -6.61
C LEU A 42 -3.73 -5.11 -5.62
N ASN A 43 -3.21 -4.91 -4.40
CA ASN A 43 -3.34 -5.86 -3.30
C ASN A 43 -3.24 -5.16 -1.94
N LEU A 44 -3.82 -5.80 -0.92
CA LEU A 44 -3.78 -5.33 0.46
C LEU A 44 -3.53 -6.53 1.39
N SER A 45 -2.65 -6.34 2.37
CA SER A 45 -2.34 -7.31 3.40
C SER A 45 -2.23 -6.61 4.75
N ARG A 46 -2.06 -7.37 5.83
CA ARG A 46 -1.84 -6.81 7.17
C ARG A 46 -0.57 -5.94 7.28
N GLY A 47 0.45 -6.23 6.46
CA GLY A 47 1.77 -5.60 6.58
C GLY A 47 2.08 -4.57 5.48
N GLY A 48 1.19 -4.42 4.50
CA GLY A 48 1.45 -3.52 3.39
C GLY A 48 0.49 -3.71 2.22
N MET A 49 0.70 -2.90 1.19
CA MET A 49 -0.13 -2.89 -0.01
C MET A 49 0.70 -2.63 -1.27
N ARG A 50 0.12 -2.97 -2.41
CA ARG A 50 0.63 -2.60 -3.73
C ARG A 50 -0.41 -1.78 -4.46
N LEU A 51 0.03 -0.71 -5.08
CA LEU A 51 -0.79 0.29 -5.75
C LEU A 51 -0.36 0.44 -7.20
N GLU A 52 -1.31 0.83 -8.05
CA GLU A 52 -1.08 1.36 -9.39
C GLU A 52 -1.35 2.86 -9.37
N LEU A 53 -0.40 3.67 -9.85
CA LEU A 53 -0.42 5.14 -9.82
C LEU A 53 0.06 5.69 -11.18
N GLY A 54 -0.39 6.90 -11.54
CA GLY A 54 0.10 7.60 -12.74
C GLY A 54 1.55 8.09 -12.62
N HIS A 55 2.03 8.28 -11.39
CA HIS A 55 3.44 8.57 -11.10
C HIS A 55 3.85 7.94 -9.77
N SER A 56 5.13 7.61 -9.62
CA SER A 56 5.68 7.03 -8.40
C SER A 56 6.19 8.08 -7.41
N LEU A 57 6.02 7.82 -6.12
CA LEU A 57 6.73 8.54 -5.07
C LEU A 57 8.12 7.91 -4.83
N PRO A 58 9.12 8.68 -4.37
CA PRO A 58 10.48 8.16 -4.20
C PRO A 58 10.54 6.98 -3.23
N LEU A 59 11.43 6.01 -3.51
CA LEU A 59 11.75 4.93 -2.58
C LEU A 59 12.14 5.48 -1.20
N ARG A 60 11.77 4.74 -0.15
CA ARG A 60 12.00 5.05 1.26
C ARG A 60 11.23 6.26 1.82
N SER A 61 10.43 6.93 1.00
CA SER A 61 9.52 7.98 1.48
C SER A 61 8.53 7.44 2.49
N LEU A 62 8.26 8.23 3.53
CA LEU A 62 7.11 8.04 4.41
C LEU A 62 5.89 8.67 3.75
N VAL A 63 4.78 7.95 3.77
CA VAL A 63 3.55 8.34 3.08
C VAL A 63 2.34 8.09 3.95
N ASN A 64 1.37 8.99 3.86
CA ASN A 64 0.02 8.77 4.34
C ASN A 64 -0.84 8.28 3.17
N VAL A 65 -1.67 7.29 3.44
CA VAL A 65 -2.46 6.59 2.43
C VAL A 65 -3.90 6.51 2.90
N SER A 66 -4.79 7.16 2.18
CA SER A 66 -6.23 7.10 2.41
C SER A 66 -6.84 6.10 1.43
N VAL A 67 -7.38 5.00 1.93
CA VAL A 67 -7.99 3.93 1.13
C VAL A 67 -9.51 4.00 1.25
N ALA A 68 -10.19 4.23 0.12
CA ALA A 68 -11.65 4.22 0.05
C ALA A 68 -12.20 2.80 -0.09
N LEU A 69 -13.08 2.40 0.83
CA LEU A 69 -13.60 1.06 1.03
C LEU A 69 -15.13 1.07 1.13
N GLY A 70 -15.82 1.17 -0.02
CA GLY A 70 -17.27 1.41 0.01
C GLY A 70 -17.53 2.79 0.62
N ASP A 71 -18.28 2.85 1.73
CA ASP A 71 -18.62 4.09 2.42
C ASP A 71 -17.62 4.48 3.52
N GLU A 72 -16.53 3.73 3.65
CA GLU A 72 -15.51 3.96 4.68
C GLU A 72 -14.18 4.39 4.09
N ILE A 73 -13.44 5.21 4.86
CA ILE A 73 -12.04 5.53 4.59
C ILE A 73 -11.16 4.86 5.65
N LEU A 74 -10.05 4.28 5.20
CA LEU A 74 -8.99 3.74 6.06
C LEU A 74 -7.73 4.56 5.83
N GLU A 75 -7.27 5.25 6.87
CA GLU A 75 -6.02 6.00 6.88
C GLU A 75 -4.88 5.10 7.34
N LEU A 76 -3.81 5.06 6.56
CA LEU A 76 -2.64 4.21 6.80
C LEU A 76 -1.36 5.04 6.64
N THR A 77 -0.38 4.75 7.49
CA THR A 77 0.99 5.26 7.39
C THR A 77 1.91 4.14 6.90
N GLY A 78 2.87 4.48 6.04
CA GLY A 78 3.80 3.48 5.54
C GLY A 78 5.02 4.05 4.84
N LYS A 79 5.90 3.14 4.45
CA LYS A 79 7.14 3.42 3.75
C LYS A 79 7.13 2.81 2.35
N VAL A 80 7.54 3.58 1.35
CA VAL A 80 7.72 3.09 -0.02
C VAL A 80 8.92 2.12 -0.06
N ILE A 81 8.66 0.85 -0.36
CA ILE A 81 9.69 -0.22 -0.37
C ILE A 81 9.92 -0.83 -1.74
N TYR A 82 9.08 -0.53 -2.72
CA TYR A 82 9.14 -1.12 -4.05
C TYR A 82 8.55 -0.16 -5.09
N LEU A 83 9.18 -0.09 -6.26
CA LEU A 83 8.72 0.64 -7.43
C LEU A 83 8.93 -0.22 -8.67
N GLU A 84 8.00 -0.15 -9.61
CA GLU A 84 8.04 -0.85 -10.89
C GLU A 84 7.28 -0.01 -11.92
N VAL A 85 7.90 0.20 -13.08
CA VAL A 85 7.21 0.77 -14.23
C VAL A 85 6.42 -0.35 -14.89
N ILE A 86 5.10 -0.20 -15.02
CA ILE A 86 4.23 -1.16 -15.70
C ILE A 86 4.25 -0.87 -17.20
N ASP A 87 4.02 0.40 -17.56
CA ASP A 87 4.09 0.95 -18.91
C ASP A 87 4.33 2.47 -18.84
N ASP A 88 4.25 3.15 -19.97
CA ASP A 88 4.56 4.59 -20.10
C ASP A 88 3.65 5.49 -19.25
N GLU A 89 2.48 5.02 -18.82
CA GLU A 89 1.50 5.81 -18.07
C GLU A 89 1.28 5.30 -16.64
N ARG A 90 1.74 4.08 -16.33
CA ARG A 90 1.40 3.39 -15.09
C ARG A 90 2.61 2.87 -14.35
N ASN A 91 2.60 3.13 -13.04
CA ASN A 91 3.62 2.70 -12.10
C ASN A 91 2.99 1.85 -11.00
N ALA A 92 3.65 0.73 -10.66
CA ALA A 92 3.36 -0.02 -9.46
C ALA A 92 4.24 0.45 -8.29
N MET A 93 3.62 0.67 -7.14
CA MET A 93 4.30 1.04 -5.90
C MET A 93 3.92 0.10 -4.76
N GLY A 94 4.93 -0.42 -4.05
CA GLY A 94 4.74 -1.22 -2.85
C GLY A 94 5.03 -0.42 -1.59
N ILE A 95 4.12 -0.48 -0.63
CA ILE A 95 4.19 0.22 0.65
C ILE A 95 4.16 -0.82 1.77
N ALA A 96 5.12 -0.72 2.70
CA ALA A 96 5.07 -1.43 3.98
C ALA A 96 4.48 -0.51 5.04
N PHE A 97 3.48 -0.98 5.78
CA PHE A 97 2.85 -0.16 6.82
C PHE A 97 3.76 0.03 8.03
N THR A 98 3.68 1.20 8.65
CA THR A 98 4.49 1.60 9.81
C THR A 98 3.60 2.32 10.82
N ASP A 99 3.79 2.02 12.11
CA ASP A 99 3.15 2.75 13.23
C ASP A 99 1.62 2.87 13.17
N LEU A 100 0.93 1.79 12.78
CA LEU A 100 -0.53 1.75 12.77
C LEU A 100 -1.09 1.68 14.20
N ALA A 101 -2.02 2.57 14.52
CA ALA A 101 -2.76 2.52 15.78
C ALA A 101 -3.53 1.18 15.91
N PRO A 102 -3.72 0.63 17.13
CA PRO A 102 -4.39 -0.66 17.32
C PRO A 102 -5.80 -0.74 16.71
N GLU A 103 -6.52 0.37 16.68
CA GLU A 103 -7.83 0.46 16.03
C GLU A 103 -7.77 0.34 14.50
N VAL A 104 -6.79 1.02 13.89
CA VAL A 104 -6.53 0.95 12.44
C VAL A 104 -6.11 -0.47 12.06
N GLN A 105 -5.24 -1.08 12.86
CA GLN A 105 -4.83 -2.47 12.66
C GLN A 105 -6.02 -3.44 12.73
N ARG A 106 -6.91 -3.29 13.72
CA ARG A 106 -8.13 -4.12 13.83
C ARG A 106 -9.04 -3.95 12.61
N LYS A 107 -9.21 -2.72 12.14
CA LYS A 107 -10.03 -2.43 10.96
C LYS A 107 -9.43 -3.06 9.70
N LEU A 108 -8.12 -2.89 9.48
CA LEU A 108 -7.37 -3.53 8.40
C LEU A 108 -7.52 -5.06 8.44
N ASP A 109 -7.45 -5.66 9.62
CA ASP A 109 -7.62 -7.10 9.79
C ASP A 109 -9.00 -7.58 9.37
N GLN A 110 -10.06 -6.84 9.72
CA GLN A 110 -11.43 -7.15 9.32
C GLN A 110 -11.58 -7.07 7.80
N ILE A 111 -11.03 -6.03 7.17
CA ILE A 111 -11.07 -5.83 5.72
C ILE A 111 -10.35 -6.97 4.99
N VAL A 112 -9.12 -7.29 5.41
CA VAL A 112 -8.32 -8.36 4.79
C VAL A 112 -9.01 -9.71 4.94
N ARG A 113 -9.64 -9.99 6.09
CA ARG A 113 -10.42 -11.22 6.30
C ARG A 113 -11.66 -11.28 5.43
N ALA A 114 -12.42 -10.18 5.34
CA ALA A 114 -13.64 -10.12 4.53
C ALA A 114 -13.36 -10.28 3.04
N ALA A 115 -12.19 -9.82 2.55
CA ALA A 115 -11.79 -10.02 1.16
C ALA A 115 -11.25 -11.43 0.85
N ALA A 116 -10.97 -12.24 1.88
CA ALA A 116 -10.38 -13.58 1.75
C ALA A 116 -11.41 -14.70 1.60
N GLY A 117 -12.67 -14.42 1.97
CA GLY A 117 -13.82 -15.31 1.79
C GLY A 117 -14.55 -15.03 0.49
#